data_AF-A0A836WNN1-F1
#
_entry.id   AF-A0A836WNN1-F1
#
_cell.length_a   1.000
_cell.length_b   1.000
_cell.length_c   1.000
_cell.angle_alpha   90.00
_cell.angle_beta   90.00
_cell.angle_gamma   90.00
#
_symmetry.space_group_name_H-M   'P 1'
#
loop_
_entity.id
_entity.type
_entity.pdbx_description
1 polymer ?
#
loop_
_entity_poly.entity_id
_entity_poly.type
_entity_poly.pdbx_seq_one_letter_code
_entity_poly.pdbx_strand_id
1 'polypeptide(L)'
;MEPDFWHKKWEDNVIGFHKSGANHLLVNHFALLRLPKSSRVFVPLCGKTFDIHWLLENGHRVVGVELSEIAVKQLFSELNLTPT
;
A
#
# COMPACT_ATOMS: atom_id res chain seq x y z
N MET A 1 -0.28 -17.70 12.42
CA MET A 1 -0.75 -16.35 12.05
C MET A 1 -2.24 -16.51 11.86
N GLU A 2 -3.07 -15.84 12.66
CA GLU A 2 -4.54 -16.00 12.65
C GLU A 2 -5.15 -14.94 11.72
N PRO A 3 -5.74 -15.30 10.57
CA PRO A 3 -6.37 -14.34 9.64
C PRO A 3 -7.43 -13.47 10.32
N ASP A 4 -8.23 -14.08 11.20
CA ASP A 4 -9.32 -13.42 11.92
C ASP A 4 -8.82 -12.29 12.83
N PHE A 5 -7.61 -12.42 13.39
CA PHE A 5 -7.00 -11.34 14.16
C PHE A 5 -6.81 -10.08 13.31
N TRP A 6 -6.34 -10.23 12.07
CA TRP A 6 -6.12 -9.09 11.17
C TRP A 6 -7.42 -8.50 10.66
N HIS A 7 -8.42 -9.33 10.32
CA HIS A 7 -9.76 -8.85 9.98
C HIS A 7 -10.34 -8.01 11.12
N LYS A 8 -10.30 -8.52 12.36
CA LYS A 8 -10.79 -7.81 13.54
C LYS A 8 -10.04 -6.49 13.78
N LYS A 9 -8.72 -6.44 13.57
CA LYS A 9 -7.96 -5.18 13.68
C LYS A 9 -8.45 -4.11 12.70
N TRP A 10 -8.76 -4.49 11.47
CA TRP A 10 -9.28 -3.56 10.45
C TRP A 10 -10.73 -3.16 10.73
N GLU A 11 -11.59 -4.09 11.14
CA GLU A 11 -12.98 -3.83 11.55
C GLU A 11 -13.05 -2.89 12.75
N ASP A 12 -12.25 -3.13 13.78
CA ASP A 12 -12.20 -2.33 15.00
C ASP A 12 -11.37 -1.02 14.81
N ASN A 13 -10.85 -0.77 13.60
CA ASN A 13 -9.97 0.36 13.27
C ASN A 13 -8.73 0.50 14.19
N VAL A 14 -8.21 -0.62 14.70
CA VAL A 14 -7.01 -0.69 15.54
C VAL A 14 -5.78 -0.84 14.64
N ILE A 15 -5.51 0.21 13.86
CA ILE A 15 -4.52 0.22 12.78
C ILE A 15 -3.32 1.13 13.09
N GLY A 16 -2.77 1.05 14.30
CA GLY A 16 -1.61 1.87 14.72
C GLY A 16 -0.32 1.66 13.91
N PHE A 17 -0.29 0.66 13.04
CA PHE A 17 0.77 0.42 12.06
C PHE A 17 0.63 1.27 10.80
N HIS A 18 -0.55 1.83 10.52
CA HIS A 18 -0.78 2.71 9.38
C HIS A 18 -0.16 4.09 9.62
N LYS A 19 0.62 4.57 8.65
CA LYS A 19 1.25 5.90 8.67
C LYS A 19 0.45 6.85 7.79
N SER A 20 0.35 8.12 8.16
CA SER A 20 -0.36 9.18 7.42
C SER A 20 0.41 9.72 6.21
N GLY A 21 1.40 8.97 5.70
CA GLY A 21 2.26 9.37 4.60
C GLY A 21 3.19 8.23 4.19
N ALA A 22 3.79 8.36 3.01
CA ALA A 22 4.74 7.36 2.50
C ALA A 22 5.91 7.20 3.46
N ASN A 23 6.44 5.98 3.56
CA ASN A 23 7.58 5.65 4.38
C ASN A 23 8.79 6.48 3.94
N HIS A 24 9.37 7.27 4.87
CA HIS A 24 10.50 8.13 4.53
C HIS A 24 11.70 7.36 3.94
N LEU A 25 11.88 6.08 4.30
CA LEU A 25 13.00 5.28 3.79
C LEU A 25 12.77 4.89 2.34
N LEU A 26 11.50 4.62 1.97
CA LEU A 26 11.13 4.42 0.57
C LEU A 26 11.45 5.69 -0.22
N VAL A 27 10.90 6.83 0.20
CA VAL A 27 11.09 8.11 -0.51
C VAL A 27 12.58 8.47 -0.66
N ASN A 28 13.38 8.27 0.38
CA ASN A 28 14.79 8.67 0.39
C ASN A 28 15.70 7.71 -0.40
N HIS A 29 15.34 6.43 -0.53
CA HIS A 29 16.26 5.41 -1.05
C HIS A 29 15.78 4.69 -2.30
N PHE A 30 14.51 4.81 -2.70
CA PHE A 30 13.96 4.07 -3.83
C PHE A 30 14.69 4.36 -5.15
N ALA A 31 15.13 5.61 -5.37
CA ALA A 31 15.89 6.00 -6.56
C ALA A 31 17.22 5.22 -6.74
N LEU A 32 17.80 4.70 -5.65
CA LEU A 32 19.03 3.90 -5.69
C LEU A 32 18.84 2.55 -6.41
N LEU A 33 17.60 2.07 -6.52
CA LEU A 33 17.27 0.85 -7.26
C LEU A 33 17.41 1.01 -8.78
N ARG A 34 17.49 2.25 -9.28
CA ARG A 34 17.66 2.58 -10.72
C ARG A 34 16.68 1.84 -11.63
N LEU A 35 15.44 1.67 -11.16
CA LEU A 35 14.41 0.97 -11.92
C LEU A 35 13.98 1.81 -13.14
N PRO A 36 13.79 1.18 -14.31
CA PRO A 36 13.15 1.85 -15.44
C PRO A 36 11.76 2.39 -15.06
N LYS A 37 11.34 3.48 -15.71
CA LYS A 37 9.94 3.96 -15.62
C LYS A 37 8.98 2.82 -15.96
N SER A 38 7.81 2.82 -15.32
CA SER A 38 6.77 1.78 -15.50
C SER A 38 7.18 0.36 -15.05
N SER A 39 8.33 0.20 -14.39
CA SER A 39 8.64 -1.02 -13.64
C SER A 39 7.50 -1.35 -12.67
N ARG A 40 7.25 -2.65 -12.49
CA ARG A 40 6.19 -3.15 -11.62
C ARG A 40 6.77 -3.47 -10.25
N VAL A 41 6.23 -2.84 -9.21
CA VAL A 41 6.64 -2.99 -7.82
C VAL A 41 5.58 -3.80 -7.08
N PHE A 42 6.01 -4.84 -6.37
CA PHE A 42 5.15 -5.65 -5.53
C PHE A 42 5.19 -5.14 -4.09
N VAL A 43 4.02 -4.91 -3.48
CA VAL A 43 3.87 -4.46 -2.10
C VAL A 43 3.11 -5.54 -1.32
N PRO A 44 3.81 -6.42 -0.59
CA PRO A 44 3.17 -7.47 0.19
C PRO A 44 2.50 -6.91 1.44
N LEU A 45 1.34 -7.45 1.80
CA LEU A 45 0.55 -7.07 2.98
C LEU A 45 0.31 -5.56 3.01
N CYS A 46 -0.18 -5.03 1.89
CA CYS A 46 -0.11 -3.59 1.61
C CYS A 46 -1.03 -2.74 2.49
N GLY A 47 -2.04 -3.33 3.14
CA GLY A 47 -3.09 -2.59 3.82
C GLY A 47 -3.61 -1.47 2.93
N LYS A 48 -3.54 -0.24 3.45
CA LYS A 48 -3.77 1.01 2.72
C LYS A 48 -2.57 1.96 2.71
N THR A 49 -1.36 1.43 2.52
CA THR A 49 -0.15 2.26 2.63
C THR A 49 -0.12 3.42 1.61
N PHE A 50 0.32 4.60 2.07
CA PHE A 50 0.64 5.74 1.21
C PHE A 50 1.86 5.50 0.31
N ASP A 51 2.63 4.44 0.56
CA ASP A 51 3.71 4.03 -0.34
C ASP A 51 3.19 3.74 -1.76
N ILE A 52 1.98 3.21 -1.88
CA ILE A 52 1.35 2.93 -3.18
C ILE A 52 1.05 4.22 -3.92
N HIS A 53 0.54 5.26 -3.23
CA HIS A 53 0.31 6.58 -3.82
C HIS A 53 1.62 7.13 -4.40
N TRP A 54 2.67 7.14 -3.58
CA TRP A 54 3.97 7.65 -3.98
C TRP A 54 4.55 6.88 -5.17
N LEU A 55 4.47 5.54 -5.17
CA LEU A 55 4.97 4.72 -6.28
C LEU A 55 4.23 5.01 -7.60
N LEU A 56 2.90 5.16 -7.55
CA LEU A 56 2.08 5.49 -8.71
C LEU A 56 2.39 6.89 -9.24
N GLU A 57 2.50 7.88 -8.36
CA GLU A 57 2.87 9.26 -8.70
C GLU A 57 4.27 9.35 -9.34
N ASN A 58 5.19 8.47 -8.93
CA ASN A 58 6.53 8.35 -9.52
C ASN A 58 6.55 7.52 -10.83
N GLY A 59 5.40 7.16 -11.37
CA GLY A 59 5.26 6.52 -12.69
C GLY A 59 5.57 5.01 -12.69
N HIS A 60 5.51 4.37 -11.53
CA HIS A 60 5.63 2.92 -11.42
C HIS A 60 4.26 2.24 -11.44
N ARG A 61 4.25 0.96 -11.81
CA ARG A 61 3.06 0.12 -11.67
C ARG A 61 3.14 -0.61 -10.35
N VAL A 62 2.01 -0.79 -9.68
CA VAL A 62 1.98 -1.46 -8.38
C VAL A 62 1.12 -2.72 -8.45
N VAL A 63 1.55 -3.76 -7.76
CA VAL A 63 0.71 -4.91 -7.39
C VAL A 63 0.75 -5.03 -5.88
N GLY A 64 -0.40 -4.93 -5.23
CA GLY A 64 -0.56 -5.15 -3.80
C GLY A 64 -1.18 -6.51 -3.53
N VAL A 65 -0.82 -7.12 -2.40
CA VAL A 65 -1.58 -8.25 -1.81
C VAL A 65 -1.95 -7.84 -0.40
N GLU A 66 -3.24 -7.95 -0.08
CA GLU A 66 -3.79 -7.65 1.23
C GLU A 66 -4.92 -8.62 1.54
N LEU A 67 -5.00 -9.05 2.80
CA LEU A 67 -6.00 -9.98 3.30
C LEU A 67 -7.35 -9.28 3.55
N SER A 68 -7.30 -8.07 4.11
CA SER A 68 -8.49 -7.31 4.49
C SER A 68 -9.08 -6.55 3.29
N GLU A 69 -10.28 -6.95 2.85
CA GLU A 69 -11.06 -6.21 1.84
C GLU A 69 -11.36 -4.76 2.26
N ILE A 70 -11.55 -4.48 3.56
CA ILE A 70 -11.78 -3.12 4.09
C ILE A 70 -10.60 -2.20 3.74
N ALA A 71 -9.38 -2.62 4.09
CA ALA A 71 -8.15 -1.93 3.74
C ALA A 71 -8.02 -1.67 2.24
N VAL A 72 -8.29 -2.67 1.40
CA VAL A 72 -8.22 -2.55 -0.06
C VAL A 72 -9.24 -1.53 -0.57
N LYS A 73 -10.50 -1.61 -0.13
CA LYS A 73 -11.54 -0.64 -0.51
C LYS A 73 -11.16 0.79 -0.10
N GLN A 74 -10.64 0.97 1.12
CA GLN A 74 -10.17 2.28 1.58
C GLN A 74 -9.02 2.80 0.72
N LEU A 75 -8.01 1.97 0.43
CA LEU A 75 -6.89 2.35 -0.44
C LEU A 75 -7.36 2.83 -1.82
N PHE A 76 -8.22 2.07 -2.49
CA PHE A 76 -8.72 2.44 -3.82
C PHE A 76 -9.60 3.69 -3.79
N SER A 77 -10.41 3.86 -2.74
CA SER A 77 -11.17 5.09 -2.51
C SER A 77 -10.25 6.31 -2.32
N GLU A 78 -9.18 6.16 -1.54
CA GLU A 78 -8.18 7.23 -1.28
C GLU A 78 -7.37 7.57 -2.55
N LEU A 79 -7.07 6.58 -3.39
CA LEU A 79 -6.41 6.75 -4.69
C LEU A 79 -7.32 7.33 -5.78
N ASN A 80 -8.65 7.33 -5.55
CA ASN A 80 -9.65 7.62 -6.58
C ASN A 80 -9.47 6.73 -7.83
N LEU A 81 -9.23 5.44 -7.62
CA LEU A 81 -9.04 4.43 -8.66
C LEU A 81 -10.04 3.28 -8.50
N THR A 82 -10.29 2.57 -9.60
CA THR A 82 -11.03 1.29 -9.57
C THR A 82 -10.04 0.13 -9.66
N PRO A 83 -10.16 -0.92 -8.82
CA PRO A 83 -9.37 -2.14 -8.96
C PRO A 83 -9.56 -2.78 -10.34
N THR A 84 -8.49 -3.30 -10.94
CA THR A 84 -8.47 -3.97 -12.26
C THR A 84 -7.82 -5.33 -12.20
#